data_AF-A0A561TYE9-F1
#
_entry.id   AF-A0A561TYE9-F1
#
_cell.length_a   1.000
_cell.length_b   1.000
_cell.length_c   1.000
_cell.angle_alpha   90.00
_cell.angle_beta   90.00
_cell.angle_gamma   90.00
#
_symmetry.space_group_name_H-M   'P 1'
#
loop_
_entity.id
_entity.type
_entity.pdbx_description
1 polymer ?
#
loop_
_entity_poly.entity_id
_entity_poly.type
_entity_poly.pdbx_seq_one_letter_code
_entity_poly.pdbx_strand_id
1 'polypeptide(L)'
;MPEETPSKAAARALRIAERSRDENWKKPPRRIETSECITCDTCLRGCPPEFGAIFDNGLNVVIVPELCSGCPKCVMVCPVDCIYVDEDWTATEARMWDHIELTTGGSA
;
A
#
# COMPACT_ATOMS: atom_id res chain seq x y z
N MET A 1 -29.61 -8.42 13.51
CA MET A 1 -29.87 -9.03 12.18
C MET A 1 -30.85 -8.11 11.45
N PRO A 2 -30.62 -7.77 10.17
CA PRO A 2 -29.33 -7.85 9.47
C PRO A 2 -28.32 -6.88 10.13
N GLU A 3 -27.20 -6.41 9.56
CA GLU A 3 -26.47 -6.74 8.33
C GLU A 3 -25.04 -7.20 8.70
N GLU A 4 -24.32 -7.83 7.77
CA GLU A 4 -22.88 -8.08 7.93
C GLU A 4 -22.11 -6.98 7.19
N THR A 5 -21.36 -6.16 7.92
CA THR A 5 -20.44 -5.19 7.31
C THR A 5 -19.38 -6.00 6.55
N PRO A 6 -19.28 -5.93 5.21
CA PRO A 6 -18.38 -6.78 4.46
C PRO A 6 -16.95 -6.53 4.94
N SER A 7 -16.31 -7.60 5.42
CA SER A 7 -14.98 -7.56 6.01
C SER A 7 -14.03 -6.86 5.06
N LYS A 8 -13.56 -5.67 5.43
CA LYS A 8 -12.81 -4.78 4.53
C LYS A 8 -11.48 -5.39 4.04
N ALA A 9 -11.01 -6.44 4.70
CA ALA A 9 -9.91 -7.28 4.23
C ALA A 9 -10.23 -8.02 2.92
N ALA A 10 -11.48 -8.43 2.68
CA ALA A 10 -11.90 -9.06 1.43
C ALA A 10 -11.84 -8.08 0.24
N ALA A 11 -12.21 -6.81 0.47
CA ALA A 11 -12.06 -5.76 -0.54
C ALA A 11 -10.59 -5.48 -0.90
N ARG A 12 -9.64 -5.65 0.05
CA ARG A 12 -8.20 -5.62 -0.27
C ARG A 12 -7.80 -6.76 -1.20
N ALA A 13 -8.25 -7.98 -0.94
CA ALA A 13 -7.93 -9.15 -1.78
C ALA A 13 -8.49 -9.01 -3.21
N LEU A 14 -9.73 -8.51 -3.38
CA LEU A 14 -10.27 -8.23 -4.71
C LEU A 14 -9.43 -7.19 -5.47
N ARG A 15 -9.07 -6.06 -4.84
CA ARG A 15 -8.27 -5.01 -5.51
C ARG A 15 -6.84 -5.44 -5.86
N ILE A 16 -6.25 -6.36 -5.10
CA ILE A 16 -4.99 -7.03 -5.46
C ILE A 16 -5.18 -7.89 -6.72
N ALA A 17 -6.27 -8.66 -6.81
CA ALA A 17 -6.56 -9.51 -7.95
C ALA A 17 -6.97 -8.73 -9.21
N GLU A 18 -7.76 -7.67 -9.05
CA GLU A 18 -8.24 -6.80 -10.15
C GLU A 18 -7.20 -5.78 -10.61
N ARG A 19 -6.12 -5.57 -9.84
CA ARG A 19 -5.04 -4.59 -10.11
C ARG A 19 -5.62 -3.21 -10.48
N SER A 20 -6.59 -2.76 -9.69
CA SER A 20 -7.42 -1.60 -10.00
C SER A 20 -7.76 -0.81 -8.75
N ARG A 21 -7.69 0.52 -8.85
CA ARG A 21 -8.04 1.43 -7.75
C ARG A 21 -9.54 1.69 -7.73
N ASP A 22 -10.11 1.88 -6.54
CA ASP A 22 -11.48 2.38 -6.40
C ASP A 22 -11.62 3.77 -7.07
N GLU A 23 -12.63 3.95 -7.94
CA GLU A 23 -12.95 5.26 -8.54
C GLU A 23 -13.27 6.34 -7.49
N ASN A 24 -13.70 5.92 -6.31
CA ASN A 24 -13.99 6.78 -5.16
C ASN A 24 -12.75 7.40 -4.50
N TRP A 25 -11.53 6.99 -4.86
CA TRP A 25 -10.29 7.54 -4.31
C TRP A 25 -9.91 8.85 -4.98
N LYS A 26 -10.43 9.95 -4.42
CA LYS A 26 -10.15 11.34 -4.85
C LYS A 26 -8.77 11.88 -4.46
N LYS A 27 -7.93 11.10 -3.76
CA LYS A 27 -6.61 11.54 -3.30
C LYS A 27 -5.52 10.85 -4.13
N PRO A 28 -4.47 11.56 -4.55
CA PRO A 28 -3.31 10.94 -5.16
C PRO A 28 -2.67 9.93 -4.18
N PRO A 29 -2.07 8.85 -4.70
CA PRO A 29 -1.33 7.91 -3.89
C PRO A 29 -0.07 8.56 -3.30
N ARG A 30 0.60 7.83 -2.41
CA ARG A 30 1.93 8.21 -1.89
C ARG A 30 2.97 7.23 -2.37
N ARG A 31 4.20 7.73 -2.51
CA ARG A 31 5.40 6.97 -2.85
C ARG A 31 6.42 7.15 -1.72
N ILE A 32 7.17 6.09 -1.43
CA ILE A 32 8.34 6.16 -0.56
C ILE A 32 9.56 6.40 -1.45
N GLU A 33 10.40 7.36 -1.06
CA GLU A 33 11.68 7.57 -1.71
C GLU A 33 12.71 6.57 -1.17
N THR A 34 13.11 5.62 -2.00
CA THR A 34 14.04 4.54 -1.63
C THR A 34 15.44 5.05 -1.28
N SER A 35 15.81 6.24 -1.74
CA SER A 35 17.09 6.87 -1.44
C SER A 35 17.20 7.34 0.02
N GLU A 36 16.06 7.59 0.68
CA GLU A 36 15.98 8.09 2.06
C GLU A 36 15.32 7.07 3.02
N CYS A 37 14.77 5.98 2.49
CA CYS A 37 14.12 4.94 3.28
C CYS A 37 15.13 4.11 4.07
N ILE A 38 15.09 4.21 5.40
CA ILE A 38 15.93 3.41 6.32
C ILE A 38 15.32 2.04 6.67
N THR A 39 14.38 1.52 5.87
CA THR A 39 13.68 0.22 6.07
C THR A 39 13.11 -0.04 7.48
N CYS A 40 12.79 1.01 8.25
CA CYS A 40 12.32 0.93 9.64
C CYS A 40 10.91 0.33 9.88
N ASP A 41 10.26 -0.23 8.85
CA ASP A 41 8.92 -0.87 8.82
C ASP A 41 7.73 -0.11 9.48
N THR A 42 7.96 1.08 10.02
CA THR A 42 7.00 1.78 10.89
C THR A 42 5.79 2.29 10.09
N CYS A 43 6.01 2.66 8.83
CA CYS A 43 4.94 3.03 7.90
C CYS A 43 3.98 1.85 7.61
N LEU A 44 4.48 0.60 7.55
CA LEU A 44 3.67 -0.61 7.36
C LEU A 44 2.70 -0.79 8.53
N ARG A 45 3.18 -0.59 9.77
CA ARG A 45 2.34 -0.62 10.99
C ARG A 45 1.35 0.54 11.09
N GLY A 46 1.70 1.71 10.56
CA GLY A 46 0.83 2.89 10.50
C GLY A 46 -0.24 2.84 9.40
N CYS A 47 -0.02 2.02 8.35
CA CYS A 47 -0.99 1.79 7.30
C CYS A 47 -2.16 0.93 7.81
N PRO A 48 -3.44 1.29 7.56
CA PRO A 48 -4.53 0.41 7.93
C PRO A 48 -4.44 -0.93 7.18
N PRO A 49 -4.60 -2.09 7.85
CA PRO A 49 -4.58 -3.39 7.17
C PRO A 49 -5.74 -3.57 6.17
N GLU A 50 -6.78 -2.73 6.28
CA GLU A 50 -7.88 -2.57 5.30
C GLU A 50 -7.40 -2.17 3.90
N PHE A 51 -6.27 -1.46 3.80
CA PHE A 51 -5.61 -1.10 2.55
C PHE A 51 -4.33 -1.92 2.36
N GLY A 52 -3.49 -2.00 3.40
CA GLY A 52 -2.26 -2.78 3.40
C GLY A 52 -1.43 -2.55 2.13
N ALA A 53 -1.32 -1.28 1.74
CA ALA A 53 -0.75 -0.83 0.48
C ALA A 53 0.78 -0.71 0.53
N ILE A 54 1.41 -1.19 1.59
CA ILE A 54 2.83 -1.02 1.88
C ILE A 54 3.44 -2.40 1.99
N PHE A 55 4.48 -2.64 1.20
CA PHE A 55 5.17 -3.92 1.09
C PHE A 55 6.66 -3.69 1.29
N ASP A 56 7.32 -4.57 2.03
CA ASP A 56 8.77 -4.62 2.05
C ASP A 56 9.30 -5.44 0.86
N ASN A 57 10.31 -4.89 0.20
CA ASN A 57 11.07 -5.55 -0.87
C ASN A 57 12.46 -6.00 -0.35
N GLY A 58 12.55 -6.28 0.97
CA GLY A 58 13.78 -6.57 1.72
C GLY A 58 14.77 -5.40 1.85
N LEU A 59 15.14 -4.78 0.73
CA LEU A 59 16.08 -3.65 0.67
C LEU A 59 15.41 -2.28 0.87
N ASN A 60 14.11 -2.19 0.62
CA ASN A 60 13.34 -0.94 0.65
C ASN A 60 11.88 -1.23 0.99
N VAL A 61 11.16 -0.23 1.49
CA VAL A 61 9.70 -0.29 1.64
C VAL A 61 9.05 0.45 0.48
N VAL A 62 8.08 -0.18 -0.19
CA VAL A 62 7.39 0.35 -1.36
C VAL A 62 5.90 0.49 -1.07
N ILE A 63 5.30 1.58 -1.51
CA ILE A 63 3.84 1.74 -1.49
C ILE A 63 3.31 1.34 -2.86
N VAL A 64 2.29 0.48 -2.87
CA VAL A 64 1.49 0.11 -4.04
C VAL A 64 0.40 1.16 -4.23
N PRO A 65 0.55 2.10 -5.17
CA PRO A 65 -0.40 3.19 -5.40
C PRO A 65 -1.83 2.71 -5.70
N GLU A 66 -1.98 1.55 -6.37
CA GLU A 66 -3.28 0.93 -6.70
C GLU A 66 -4.08 0.50 -5.46
N LEU A 67 -3.42 0.35 -4.31
CA LEU A 67 -4.02 0.05 -3.00
C LEU A 67 -3.98 1.25 -2.05
N CYS A 68 -3.37 2.36 -2.46
CA CYS A 68 -3.14 3.54 -1.62
C CYS A 68 -4.31 4.53 -1.71
N SER A 69 -5.16 4.56 -0.68
CA SER A 69 -6.27 5.51 -0.53
C SER A 69 -5.85 6.97 -0.22
N GLY A 70 -4.57 7.31 -0.34
CA GLY A 70 -4.05 8.65 -0.07
C GLY A 70 -4.18 9.11 1.39
N CYS A 71 -4.21 8.19 2.36
CA CYS A 71 -4.18 8.52 3.80
C CYS A 71 -2.79 9.00 4.26
N PRO A 72 -2.66 10.10 5.03
CA PRO A 72 -1.38 10.62 5.52
C PRO A 72 -0.80 9.88 6.73
N LYS A 73 -1.39 8.75 7.15
CA LYS A 73 -0.97 8.00 8.35
C LYS A 73 0.49 7.51 8.27
N CYS A 74 0.94 7.09 7.08
CA CYS A 74 2.31 6.62 6.88
C CYS A 74 3.35 7.75 7.07
N VAL A 75 3.03 8.98 6.66
CA VAL A 75 3.89 10.17 6.83
C VAL A 75 4.06 10.48 8.32
N MET A 76 2.94 10.55 9.06
CA MET A 76 2.90 10.85 10.50
C MET A 76 3.72 9.90 11.40
N VAL A 77 4.10 8.72 10.88
CA VAL A 77 4.89 7.72 11.61
C VAL A 77 6.28 7.50 11.00
N CYS A 78 6.65 8.23 9.96
CA CYS A 78 7.95 8.11 9.32
C CYS A 78 8.99 8.95 10.08
N PRO A 79 10.06 8.35 10.64
CA PRO A 79 11.06 9.11 11.41
C PRO A 79 11.98 9.99 10.53
N VAL A 80 11.98 9.75 9.22
CA VAL A 80 12.83 10.44 8.23
C VAL A 80 12.01 11.18 7.14
N ASP A 81 10.68 11.20 7.27
CA ASP A 81 9.72 11.83 6.35
C ASP A 81 9.88 11.50 4.85
N CYS A 82 10.48 10.35 4.50
CA CYS A 82 10.77 9.89 3.13
C CYS A 82 9.53 9.51 2.28
N ILE A 83 8.35 10.10 2.54
CA ILE A 83 7.07 9.70 1.94
C ILE A 83 6.40 10.89 1.24
N TYR A 84 6.49 10.89 -0.08
CA TYR A 84 5.98 11.95 -0.94
C TYR A 84 4.60 11.61 -1.51
N VAL A 85 3.88 12.64 -1.95
CA VAL A 85 2.63 12.49 -2.71
C VAL A 85 3.01 12.37 -4.18
N ASP A 86 2.53 11.31 -4.83
CA ASP A 86 2.84 10.99 -6.23
C ASP A 86 1.58 11.24 -7.05
N GLU A 87 1.48 12.44 -7.62
CA GLU A 87 0.30 12.87 -8.41
C GLU A 87 0.33 12.28 -9.83
N ASP A 88 1.52 12.18 -10.43
CA ASP A 88 1.81 11.57 -11.74
C ASP A 88 1.93 10.03 -11.65
N TRP A 89 1.03 9.39 -10.89
CA TRP A 89 1.12 7.97 -10.59
C TRP A 89 1.31 7.08 -11.84
N THR A 90 2.48 6.47 -11.96
CA THR A 90 2.79 5.43 -12.94
C THR A 90 2.43 4.04 -12.44
N ALA A 91 1.70 3.26 -13.25
CA ALA A 91 1.27 1.90 -12.91
C ALA A 91 2.40 1.02 -12.36
N THR A 92 2.11 0.26 -11.30
CA THR A 92 3.06 -0.63 -10.65
C THR A 92 3.55 -1.68 -11.65
N GLU A 93 4.86 -1.76 -11.89
CA GLU A 93 5.41 -2.70 -12.88
C GLU A 93 5.01 -4.16 -12.56
N ALA A 94 4.78 -4.97 -13.59
CA ALA A 94 4.37 -6.38 -13.42
C ALA A 94 5.34 -7.20 -12.54
N ARG A 95 6.62 -6.81 -12.49
CA ARG A 95 7.63 -7.41 -11.60
C ARG A 95 7.36 -7.17 -10.11
N MET A 96 6.77 -6.03 -9.76
CA MET A 96 6.38 -5.72 -8.38
C MET A 96 5.08 -6.46 -8.01
N TRP A 97 4.17 -6.68 -8.96
CA TRP A 97 3.00 -7.55 -8.79
C TRP A 97 3.39 -9.00 -8.46
N ASP A 98 4.39 -9.56 -9.14
CA ASP A 98 4.96 -10.88 -8.82
C ASP A 98 5.43 -10.97 -7.35
N HIS A 99 6.16 -9.94 -6.87
CA HIS A 99 6.58 -9.85 -5.47
C HIS A 99 5.41 -9.71 -4.48
N ILE A 100 4.36 -8.94 -4.83
CA ILE A 100 3.15 -8.81 -4.02
C ILE A 100 2.42 -10.15 -3.90
N GLU A 101 2.30 -10.91 -4.99
CA GLU A 101 1.66 -12.22 -5.00
C GLU A 101 2.45 -13.24 -4.19
N LEU A 102 3.78 -13.27 -4.32
CA LEU A 102 4.68 -14.08 -3.48
C LEU A 102 4.57 -13.74 -1.98
N THR A 103 4.56 -12.44 -1.64
CA THR A 103 4.50 -12.00 -0.23
C THR A 103 3.11 -12.22 0.38
N THR A 104 2.05 -12.04 -0.41
CA THR A 104 0.65 -12.23 0.05
C THR A 104 0.25 -13.70 0.11
N GLY A 105 0.80 -14.55 -0.76
CA GLY A 105 0.60 -16.01 -0.74
C GLY A 105 1.52 -16.77 0.22
N GLY A 106 2.55 -16.13 0.76
CA GLY A 106 3.67 -16.76 1.48
C GLY A 106 3.71 -16.53 3.00
N SER A 107 2.57 -16.26 3.65
CA SER A 107 2.50 -16.14 5.12
C SER A 107 1.64 -17.25 5.73
N ALA A 108 2.30 -18.34 6.11
CA ALA A 108 1.78 -19.43 6.95
C ALA A 108 2.71 -19.66 8.14
#